data_AF-A0A1G3UNM0-F1
#
_entry.id   AF-A0A1G3UNM0-F1
#
_cell.length_a   1.000
_cell.length_b   1.000
_cell.length_c   1.000
_cell.angle_alpha   90.00
_cell.angle_beta   90.00
_cell.angle_gamma   90.00
#
_symmetry.space_group_name_H-M   'P 1'
#
loop_
_entity.id
_entity.type
_entity.pdbx_description
1 polymer ?
#
loop_
_entity_poly.entity_id
_entity_poly.type
_entity_poly.pdbx_seq_one_letter_code
_entity_poly.pdbx_strand_id
1 'polypeptide(L)'
;MLEPALDRLAERILGLDEASLSSLWEKYKNRMEHFEPSREWEKAVIIFFIINAVRAKNHIFNEQLKRRRENGPEKTPKGKPDLRLVK
;
A
#
# COMPACT_ATOMS: atom_id res chain seq x y z
N MET A 1 -17.36 14.56 -15.84
CA MET A 1 -16.09 14.62 -16.60
C MET A 1 -14.85 14.44 -15.71
N LEU A 2 -14.82 15.02 -14.51
CA LEU A 2 -13.70 14.87 -13.57
C LEU A 2 -13.55 13.44 -13.03
N GLU A 3 -14.66 12.81 -12.65
CA GLU A 3 -14.65 11.45 -12.07
C GLU A 3 -14.04 10.38 -13.01
N PRO A 4 -14.40 10.28 -14.31
CA PRO A 4 -13.71 9.37 -15.22
C PRO A 4 -12.20 9.65 -15.41
N ALA A 5 -11.76 10.90 -15.20
CA ALA A 5 -10.34 11.24 -15.26
C ALA A 5 -9.60 10.80 -14.00
N LEU A 6 -10.23 10.97 -12.84
CA LEU A 6 -9.71 10.48 -11.55
C LEU A 6 -9.65 8.96 -11.52
N ASP A 7 -10.65 8.28 -12.08
CA ASP A 7 -10.68 6.82 -12.22
C ASP A 7 -9.49 6.30 -13.05
N ARG A 8 -9.25 6.89 -14.22
CA ARG A 8 -8.08 6.57 -15.05
C ARG A 8 -6.75 6.86 -14.35
N LEU A 9 -6.70 7.90 -13.50
CA LEU A 9 -5.51 8.20 -12.70
C LEU A 9 -5.30 7.13 -11.64
N ALA A 10 -6.37 6.72 -10.95
CA ALA A 10 -6.33 5.68 -9.92
C ALA A 10 -5.84 4.35 -10.49
N GLU A 11 -6.37 3.92 -11.65
CA GLU A 11 -5.91 2.71 -12.35
C GLU A 11 -4.41 2.75 -12.67
N ARG A 12 -3.91 3.90 -13.14
CA ARG A 12 -2.47 4.08 -13.40
C ARG A 12 -1.64 4.00 -12.11
N ILE A 13 -2.14 4.58 -11.02
CA ILE A 13 -1.47 4.58 -9.71
C ILE A 13 -1.45 3.17 -9.11
N LEU A 14 -2.53 2.39 -9.26
CA LEU A 14 -2.61 1.01 -8.78
C LEU A 14 -1.58 0.09 -9.45
N GLY A 15 -1.16 0.40 -10.67
CA GLY A 15 -0.09 -0.31 -11.38
C GLY A 15 1.33 0.00 -10.87
N LEU A 16 1.51 0.98 -9.99
CA LEU A 16 2.82 1.32 -9.41
C LEU A 16 3.09 0.49 -8.15
N ASP A 17 4.30 -0.03 -8.02
CA ASP A 17 4.75 -0.71 -6.81
C ASP A 17 5.18 0.29 -5.72
N GLU A 18 4.95 -0.07 -4.46
CA GLU A 18 5.27 0.80 -3.32
C GLU A 18 6.77 1.06 -3.15
N ALA A 19 7.62 0.11 -3.57
CA ALA A 19 9.06 0.27 -3.49
C ALA A 19 9.55 1.39 -4.42
N SER A 20 9.06 1.43 -5.66
CA SER A 20 9.30 2.53 -6.60
C SER A 20 8.84 3.88 -6.05
N LEU A 21 7.67 3.94 -5.40
CA LEU A 21 7.15 5.18 -4.83
C LEU A 21 7.89 5.65 -3.56
N SER A 22 8.48 4.74 -2.80
CA SER A 22 9.20 5.06 -1.57
C SER A 22 10.42 5.95 -1.83
N SER A 23 11.13 5.71 -2.95
CA SER A 23 12.29 6.52 -3.38
C SER A 23 11.94 7.99 -3.68
N LEU A 24 10.69 8.25 -4.08
CA LEU A 24 10.22 9.59 -4.43
C LEU A 24 9.64 10.34 -3.23
N TRP A 25 9.30 9.62 -2.15
CA TRP A 25 8.60 10.20 -1.00
C TRP A 25 9.42 11.31 -0.33
N GLU A 26 10.71 11.07 -0.05
CA GLU A 26 11.57 12.08 0.60
C GLU A 26 11.74 13.33 -0.26
N LYS A 27 11.89 13.15 -1.58
CA LYS A 27 12.00 14.24 -2.55
C LYS A 27 10.78 15.15 -2.51
N TYR A 28 9.58 14.57 -2.60
CA TYR A 28 8.36 15.37 -2.65
C TYR A 28 7.95 15.90 -1.28
N LYS A 29 8.30 15.21 -0.19
CA LYS A 29 8.16 15.73 1.18
C LYS A 29 8.98 17.01 1.36
N ASN A 30 10.28 16.95 1.06
CA ASN A 30 11.15 18.12 1.20
C ASN A 30 10.67 19.27 0.29
N ARG A 31 10.28 18.97 -0.95
CA ARG A 31 9.76 19.99 -1.87
C ARG A 31 8.47 20.64 -1.34
N MET A 32 7.56 19.87 -0.75
CA MET A 32 6.31 20.37 -0.17
C MET A 32 6.57 21.27 1.04
N GLU A 33 7.53 20.92 1.91
CA GLU A 33 7.87 21.69 3.13
C GLU A 33 8.36 23.12 2.83
N HIS A 34 8.93 23.35 1.65
CA HIS A 34 9.39 24.66 1.19
C HIS A 34 8.34 25.32 0.29
N PHE A 35 7.42 26.06 0.91
CA PHE A 35 6.35 26.75 0.19
C PHE A 35 6.89 27.73 -0.86
N GLU A 36 6.31 27.65 -2.04
CA GLU A 36 6.50 28.61 -3.12
C GLU A 36 5.17 28.74 -3.88
N PRO A 37 4.73 29.95 -4.26
CA PRO A 37 3.51 30.14 -5.04
C PRO A 37 3.76 29.78 -6.52
N SER A 38 4.15 28.53 -6.78
CA SER A 38 4.49 28.00 -8.10
C SER A 38 3.69 26.74 -8.42
N ARG A 39 3.45 26.52 -9.72
CA ARG A 39 2.75 25.34 -10.21
C ARG A 39 3.51 24.05 -9.88
N GLU A 40 4.83 24.16 -9.82
CA GLU A 40 5.75 23.09 -9.47
C GLU A 40 5.57 22.67 -8.02
N TRP A 41 5.36 23.63 -7.11
CA TRP A 41 5.06 23.34 -5.72
C TRP A 41 3.69 22.66 -5.56
N GLU A 42 2.64 23.18 -6.21
CA GLU A 42 1.32 22.55 -6.21
C GLU A 42 1.37 21.09 -6.70
N LYS A 43 2.09 20.85 -7.80
CA LYS A 43 2.33 19.49 -8.33
C LYS A 43 3.05 18.61 -7.31
N ALA A 44 4.09 19.12 -6.65
CA ALA A 44 4.83 18.36 -5.65
C ALA A 44 3.96 17.94 -4.47
N VAL A 45 3.06 18.83 -4.02
CA VAL A 45 2.08 18.55 -2.97
C VAL A 45 1.13 17.44 -3.42
N ILE A 46 0.55 17.55 -4.62
CA ILE A 46 -0.37 16.52 -5.15
C ILE A 46 0.33 15.16 -5.27
N ILE A 47 1.57 15.13 -5.79
CA ILE A 47 2.35 13.89 -5.92
C ILE A 47 2.64 13.28 -4.55
N PHE A 48 3.03 14.11 -3.57
CA PHE A 48 3.24 13.65 -2.20
C PHE A 48 1.99 12.98 -1.62
N PHE A 49 0.82 13.59 -1.79
CA PHE A 49 -0.44 13.00 -1.30
C PHE A 49 -0.85 11.74 -2.05
N ILE A 50 -0.57 11.63 -3.36
CA ILE A 50 -0.76 10.38 -4.11
C ILE A 50 0.10 9.25 -3.53
N ILE A 51 1.38 9.52 -3.24
CA ILE A 51 2.29 8.52 -2.64
C ILE A 51 1.73 8.08 -1.27
N ASN A 52 1.31 9.03 -0.43
CA ASN A 52 0.75 8.71 0.88
C ASN A 52 -0.56 7.92 0.78
N ALA A 53 -1.41 8.21 -0.21
CA ALA A 53 -2.63 7.47 -0.46
C ALA A 53 -2.34 5.99 -0.80
N VAL A 54 -1.31 5.72 -1.62
CA VAL A 54 -0.88 4.34 -1.92
C VAL A 54 -0.39 3.62 -0.67
N ARG A 55 0.49 4.26 0.12
CA ARG A 55 1.01 3.69 1.38
C ARG A 55 -0.13 3.39 2.37
N ALA A 56 -1.06 4.33 2.55
CA ALA A 56 -2.22 4.14 3.41
C ALA A 56 -3.12 3.00 2.93
N LYS A 57 -3.40 2.94 1.62
CA LYS A 57 -4.18 1.83 1.01
C LYS A 57 -3.50 0.48 1.23
N ASN A 58 -2.18 0.40 1.05
CA ASN A 58 -1.41 -0.83 1.27
C ASN A 58 -1.42 -1.24 2.74
N HIS A 59 -1.25 -0.29 3.65
CA HIS A 59 -1.34 -0.55 5.09
C HIS A 59 -2.71 -1.14 5.46
N ILE A 60 -3.81 -0.47 5.06
CA ILE A 60 -5.18 -0.96 5.29
C ILE A 60 -5.38 -2.35 4.69
N PHE A 61 -4.95 -2.56 3.44
CA PHE A 61 -5.10 -3.86 2.77
C PHE A 61 -4.37 -4.99 3.52
N ASN A 62 -3.12 -4.74 3.94
CA ASN A 62 -2.31 -5.70 4.67
C ASN A 62 -2.89 -6.03 6.04
N GLU A 63 -3.41 -5.03 6.75
CA GLU A 63 -4.12 -5.24 8.02
C GLU A 63 -5.36 -6.10 7.85
N GLN A 64 -6.21 -5.80 6.85
CA GLN A 64 -7.41 -6.58 6.57
C GLN A 64 -7.07 -8.02 6.19
N LEU A 65 -6.00 -8.23 5.40
CA LEU A 65 -5.54 -9.56 5.04
C LEU A 65 -5.02 -10.33 6.26
N LYS A 66 -4.26 -9.67 7.15
CA LYS A 66 -3.78 -10.26 8.40
C LYS A 66 -4.92 -10.69 9.30
N ARG A 67 -5.92 -9.82 9.52
CA ARG A 67 -7.12 -10.13 10.32
C ARG A 67 -7.90 -11.32 9.75
N ARG A 68 -8.02 -11.43 8.42
CA ARG A 68 -8.66 -12.60 7.78
C ARG A 68 -7.88 -13.90 7.97
N ARG A 69 -6.55 -13.84 8.07
CA ARG A 69 -5.71 -15.02 8.35
C ARG A 69 -5.79 -15.44 9.80
N GLU A 70 -5.84 -14.49 10.72
CA GLU A 70 -5.99 -14.73 12.17
C GLU A 70 -7.40 -15.25 12.52
N ASN A 71 -8.43 -14.79 11.80
CA ASN A 71 -9.82 -15.23 11.96
C ASN A 71 -10.24 -16.33 10.97
N GLY A 72 -9.28 -16.86 10.19
CA GLY A 72 -9.51 -18.06 9.38
C GLY A 72 -9.75 -19.26 10.31
N PRO A 73 -10.49 -20.29 9.87
CA PRO A 73 -10.78 -21.44 10.73
C PRO A 73 -9.48 -21.97 11.30
N GLU A 74 -9.42 -22.06 12.62
CA GLU A 74 -8.36 -22.73 13.36
C GLU A 74 -8.07 -24.02 12.59
N LYS A 75 -6.87 -24.14 12.01
CA LYS A 75 -6.43 -25.45 11.54
C LYS A 75 -6.32 -26.28 12.81
N THR A 76 -7.40 -26.97 13.18
CA THR A 76 -7.37 -28.04 14.17
C THR A 76 -6.12 -28.85 13.86
N PRO A 77 -5.17 -28.99 14.81
CA PRO A 77 -3.95 -29.72 14.54
C PRO A 77 -4.37 -31.11 14.07
N LYS A 78 -4.17 -31.41 12.78
CA LYS A 78 -4.37 -32.76 12.26
C LYS A 78 -3.50 -33.66 13.15
N GLY A 79 -4.16 -34.62 13.78
CA GLY A 79 -3.60 -35.48 14.79
C GLY A 79 -2.21 -35.96 14.41
N LYS A 80 -1.32 -35.98 15.40
CA LYS A 80 0.04 -36.53 15.33
C LYS A 80 0.04 -37.77 14.43
N PRO A 81 0.87 -37.86 13.38
CA PRO A 81 1.03 -39.13 12.68
C PRO A 81 1.58 -40.15 13.68
N ASP A 82 0.87 -41.26 13.84
CA ASP A 82 1.27 -42.36 14.71
C ASP A 82 2.46 -43.08 14.08
N LEU A 83 3.67 -42.54 14.31
CA LEU A 83 4.92 -43.17 13.89
C LEU A 83 5.17 -44.36 14.80
N ARG A 84 4.87 -45.57 14.30
CA ARG A 84 5.20 -46.83 14.98
C ARG A 84 6.69 -47.11 14.84
N LEU A 85 7.36 -47.31 15.97
CA LEU A 85 8.74 -47.79 16.01
C LEU A 85 8.76 -49.25 15.54
N VAL A 86 9.43 -49.52 14.42
CA VAL A 86 9.72 -50.88 13.97
C VAL A 86 10.98 -51.33 14.71
N LYS A 87 10.89 -52.50 15.35
CA LYS A 87 11.95 -53.11 16.16
C LYS A 87 12.73 -54.13 15.33
#